data_AF-A0AAW1ZCA7-F1
#
_entry.id   AF-A0AAW1ZCA7-F1
#
_cell.length_a   1.000
_cell.length_b   1.000
_cell.length_c   1.000
_cell.angle_alpha   90.00
_cell.angle_beta   90.00
_cell.angle_gamma   90.00
#
_symmetry.space_group_name_H-M   'P 1'
#
loop_
_entity.id
_entity.type
_entity.pdbx_description
1 polymer ?
#
loop_
_entity_poly.entity_id
_entity_poly.type
_entity_poly.pdbx_seq_one_letter_code
_entity_poly.pdbx_strand_id
1 'polypeptide(L)'
;SQHFKESIRFIHECRLNGGACLVHCLAGVSRSTTVVVAYLMTVTSYGWEECLTAVKAVRSFVGPNYGFQQQLQEFQMKQVSEYRAWLRASYRPSPFEDQEQVKALLSLYAEQGRQNDQ
;
A
#
# COMPACT_ATOMS: atom_id res chain seq x y z
N SER A 1 8.34 -4.41 11.25
CA SER A 1 8.19 -3.17 10.46
C SER A 1 9.49 -2.34 10.35
N GLN A 2 10.68 -2.84 10.70
CA GLN A 2 11.94 -2.06 10.75
C GLN A 2 12.24 -1.26 9.46
N HIS A 3 11.89 -1.77 8.28
CA HIS A 3 12.18 -1.14 6.99
C HIS A 3 11.07 -0.24 6.44
N PHE A 4 9.90 -0.16 7.10
CA PHE A 4 8.76 0.58 6.56
C PHE A 4 9.06 2.06 6.44
N LYS A 5 9.65 2.70 7.45
CA LYS A 5 9.93 4.14 7.43
C LYS A 5 10.84 4.54 6.27
N GLU A 6 11.93 3.80 6.10
CA GLU A 6 12.88 4.05 5.01
C GLU A 6 12.27 3.78 3.64
N SER A 7 11.55 2.66 3.48
CA SER A 7 10.92 2.30 2.20
C SER A 7 9.83 3.28 1.80
N ILE A 8 8.99 3.70 2.75
CA ILE A 8 7.91 4.68 2.52
C ILE A 8 8.51 6.02 2.08
N ARG A 9 9.54 6.50 2.79
CA ARG A 9 10.25 7.72 2.41
C ARG A 9 10.77 7.64 0.97
N PHE A 10 11.49 6.56 0.65
CA PHE A 10 12.10 6.38 -0.67
C PHE A 10 11.06 6.39 -1.80
N ILE A 11 9.95 5.64 -1.63
CA ILE A 11 8.86 5.61 -2.61
C ILE A 11 8.23 7.01 -2.75
N HIS A 12 7.95 7.68 -1.62
CA HIS A 12 7.26 8.97 -1.64
C HIS A 12 8.11 10.06 -2.30
N GLU A 13 9.39 10.16 -1.95
CA GLU A 13 10.32 11.13 -2.54
C GLU A 13 10.53 10.87 -4.03
N CYS A 14 10.62 9.60 -4.45
CA CYS A 14 10.67 9.25 -5.87
C CYS A 14 9.44 9.78 -6.63
N ARG A 15 8.23 9.56 -6.11
CA ARG A 15 6.99 10.05 -6.72
C ARG A 15 6.92 11.58 -6.76
N LEU A 16 7.30 12.26 -5.66
CA LEU A 16 7.29 13.72 -5.59
C LEU A 16 8.24 14.37 -6.60
N ASN A 17 9.36 13.72 -6.90
CA ASN A 17 10.32 14.16 -7.90
C ASN A 17 9.91 13.80 -9.34
N GLY A 18 8.67 13.35 -9.56
CA GLY A 18 8.16 12.96 -10.88
C GLY A 18 8.72 11.63 -11.41
N GLY A 19 9.37 10.83 -10.55
CA GLY A 19 9.92 9.53 -10.91
C GLY A 19 8.92 8.38 -10.78
N ALA A 20 9.32 7.21 -11.29
CA ALA A 20 8.62 5.95 -11.11
C ALA A 20 9.45 5.00 -10.25
N CYS A 21 8.86 4.47 -9.17
CA CYS A 21 9.52 3.55 -8.24
C CYS A 21 9.07 2.11 -8.49
N LEU A 22 9.99 1.23 -8.88
CA LEU A 22 9.73 -0.22 -8.97
C LEU A 22 10.10 -0.89 -7.64
N VAL A 23 9.09 -1.44 -6.94
CA VAL A 23 9.30 -2.26 -5.74
C VAL A 23 9.20 -3.73 -6.12
N HIS A 24 10.31 -4.47 -6.04
CA HIS A 24 10.34 -5.89 -6.40
C HIS A 24 10.93 -6.76 -5.28
N CYS A 25 10.63 -8.06 -5.35
CA CYS A 25 11.34 -9.10 -4.63
C CYS A 25 11.58 -10.24 -5.62
N LEU A 26 11.89 -11.47 -5.16
CA LEU A 26 12.18 -12.57 -6.10
C LEU A 26 10.98 -12.92 -6.99
N ALA A 27 9.80 -13.14 -6.41
CA ALA A 27 8.59 -13.53 -7.16
C ALA A 27 7.57 -12.38 -7.33
N GLY A 28 7.78 -11.25 -6.66
CA GLY A 28 6.81 -10.15 -6.65
C GLY A 28 5.47 -10.51 -6.00
N VAL A 29 5.46 -11.47 -5.05
CA VAL A 29 4.24 -11.98 -4.39
C VAL A 29 4.07 -11.46 -2.97
N SER A 30 5.16 -11.46 -2.18
CA SER A 30 5.09 -11.35 -0.72
C SER A 30 5.86 -10.14 -0.18
N ARG A 31 7.21 -10.19 -0.09
CA ARG A 31 8.04 -9.09 0.46
C ARG A 31 7.78 -7.72 -0.17
N SER A 32 7.79 -7.64 -1.50
CA SER A 32 7.52 -6.38 -2.21
C SER A 32 6.09 -5.89 -1.97
N THR A 33 5.12 -6.80 -2.00
CA THR A 33 3.71 -6.50 -1.73
C THR A 33 3.53 -5.92 -0.33
N THR A 34 4.18 -6.49 0.69
CA THR A 34 4.13 -5.98 2.07
C THR A 34 4.57 -4.51 2.15
N VAL A 35 5.65 -4.14 1.46
CA VAL A 35 6.15 -2.75 1.45
C VAL A 35 5.17 -1.82 0.74
N VAL A 36 4.62 -2.24 -0.40
CA VAL A 36 3.62 -1.46 -1.16
C VAL A 36 2.35 -1.26 -0.32
N VAL A 37 1.86 -2.30 0.35
CA VAL A 37 0.68 -2.21 1.23
C VAL A 37 0.94 -1.23 2.38
N ALA A 38 2.09 -1.32 3.06
CA ALA A 38 2.45 -0.38 4.12
C ALA A 38 2.52 1.08 3.62
N TYR A 39 3.02 1.29 2.40
CA TYR A 39 3.02 2.59 1.75
C TYR A 39 1.60 3.11 1.50
N LEU A 40 0.73 2.31 0.89
CA LEU A 40 -0.67 2.67 0.63
C LEU A 40 -1.44 3.00 1.91
N MET A 41 -1.25 2.22 2.97
CA MET A 41 -1.83 2.49 4.30
C MET A 41 -1.40 3.86 4.85
N THR A 42 -0.18 4.32 4.52
CA THR A 42 0.39 5.56 5.03
C THR A 42 -0.08 6.78 4.24
N VAL A 43 -0.29 6.66 2.93
CA VAL A 43 -0.76 7.77 2.07
C VAL A 43 -2.30 7.87 1.99
N THR A 44 -3.02 6.87 2.49
CA THR A 44 -4.50 6.86 2.53
C THR A 44 -5.03 6.67 3.96
N SER A 45 -6.36 6.68 4.12
CA SER A 45 -7.03 6.31 5.38
C SER A 45 -7.27 4.80 5.53
N TYR A 46 -7.03 3.99 4.50
CA TYR A 46 -7.37 2.57 4.45
C TYR A 46 -6.50 1.68 5.35
N GLY A 47 -7.06 0.54 5.75
CA GLY A 47 -6.35 -0.52 6.47
C GLY A 47 -5.54 -1.42 5.52
N TRP A 48 -4.87 -2.40 6.10
CA TRP A 48 -3.99 -3.31 5.37
C TRP A 48 -4.77 -4.24 4.44
N GLU A 49 -5.98 -4.66 4.81
CA GLU A 49 -6.82 -5.54 3.99
C GLU A 49 -7.34 -4.83 2.75
N GLU A 50 -7.82 -3.60 2.89
CA GLU A 50 -8.27 -2.78 1.77
C GLU A 50 -7.08 -2.42 0.87
N CYS A 51 -5.94 -2.04 1.45
CA CYS A 51 -4.74 -1.77 0.66
C CYS A 51 -4.25 -3.01 -0.08
N LEU A 52 -4.26 -4.20 0.54
CA LEU A 52 -3.92 -5.45 -0.14
C LEU A 52 -4.91 -5.80 -1.25
N THR A 53 -6.20 -5.57 -1.02
CA THR A 53 -7.27 -5.76 -2.02
C THR A 53 -7.06 -4.84 -3.23
N ALA A 54 -6.73 -3.57 -3.00
CA ALA A 54 -6.41 -2.64 -4.07
C ALA A 54 -5.19 -3.10 -4.89
N VAL A 55 -4.15 -3.66 -4.26
CA VAL A 55 -3.01 -4.24 -4.99
C VAL A 55 -3.44 -5.48 -5.80
N LYS A 56 -4.33 -6.33 -5.26
CA LYS A 56 -4.86 -7.50 -5.98
C LYS A 56 -5.69 -7.12 -7.21
N ALA A 57 -6.36 -5.97 -7.22
CA ALA A 57 -7.11 -5.46 -8.38
C ALA A 57 -6.25 -5.32 -9.64
N VAL A 58 -4.96 -5.02 -9.47
CA VAL A 58 -3.99 -4.86 -10.57
C VAL A 58 -2.99 -6.01 -10.67
N ARG A 59 -2.86 -6.84 -9.62
CA ARG A 59 -1.92 -7.95 -9.56
C ARG A 59 -2.51 -9.10 -8.73
N SER A 60 -3.43 -9.85 -9.33
CA SER A 60 -4.30 -10.84 -8.65
C SER A 60 -3.57 -11.92 -7.84
N PHE A 61 -2.37 -12.30 -8.25
CA PHE A 61 -1.59 -13.37 -7.61
C PHE A 61 -0.76 -12.94 -6.39
N VAL A 62 -0.85 -11.67 -5.97
CA VAL A 62 -0.11 -11.22 -4.76
C VAL A 62 -0.73 -11.77 -3.49
N GLY A 63 0.14 -12.04 -2.52
CA GLY A 63 -0.25 -12.55 -1.21
C GLY A 63 0.96 -12.53 -0.27
N PRO A 64 1.07 -11.52 0.62
CA PRO A 64 2.00 -11.57 1.73
C PRO A 64 1.83 -12.88 2.49
N ASN A 65 2.92 -13.50 2.93
CA ASN A 65 2.82 -14.68 3.79
C ASN A 65 2.18 -14.29 5.14
N TYR A 66 1.75 -15.28 5.91
CA TYR A 66 1.06 -15.04 7.19
C TYR A 66 1.87 -14.13 8.14
N GLY A 67 3.18 -14.35 8.25
CA GLY A 67 4.05 -13.51 9.09
C GLY A 67 4.06 -12.03 8.67
N PHE A 68 4.04 -11.74 7.36
CA PHE A 68 3.94 -10.36 6.87
C PHE A 68 2.55 -9.77 7.03
N GLN A 69 1.48 -10.57 6.91
CA GLN A 69 0.12 -10.10 7.22
C GLN A 69 0.02 -9.68 8.69
N GLN A 70 0.57 -10.49 9.61
CA GLN A 70 0.64 -10.12 11.03
C GLN A 70 1.44 -8.82 11.24
N GLN A 71 2.57 -8.64 10.56
CA GLN A 71 3.33 -7.39 10.63
C GLN A 71 2.56 -6.17 10.10
N LEU A 72 1.74 -6.34 9.05
CA LEU A 72 0.89 -5.27 8.53
C LEU A 72 -0.26 -4.93 9.49
N GLN A 73 -0.87 -5.95 10.10
CA GLN A 73 -1.90 -5.77 11.12
C GLN A 73 -1.33 -5.05 12.35
N GLU A 74 -0.16 -5.45 12.83
CA GLU A 74 0.54 -4.76 13.93
C GLU A 74 0.88 -3.31 13.56
N PHE A 75 1.35 -3.08 12.33
CA PHE A 75 1.63 -1.73 11.83
C PHE A 75 0.36 -0.87 11.82
N GLN A 76 -0.78 -1.41 11.35
CA GLN A 76 -2.07 -0.73 11.40
C GLN A 76 -2.46 -0.34 12.82
N MET A 77 -2.36 -1.27 13.77
CA MET A 77 -2.82 -1.05 15.14
C MET A 77 -1.91 -0.09 15.92
N LYS A 78 -0.60 -0.17 15.71
CA LYS A 78 0.37 0.46 16.62
C LYS A 78 1.10 1.67 16.02
N GLN A 79 1.20 1.79 14.70
CA GLN A 79 2.18 2.69 14.08
C GLN A 79 1.63 3.54 12.92
N VAL A 80 0.61 3.09 12.19
CA VAL A 80 0.16 3.77 10.95
C VAL A 80 -0.27 5.22 11.18
N SER A 81 -0.89 5.53 12.33
CA SER A 81 -1.31 6.89 12.68
C SER A 81 -0.12 7.84 12.80
N GLU A 82 0.97 7.40 13.42
CA GLU A 82 2.20 8.17 13.54
C GLU A 82 2.87 8.35 12.18
N TYR A 83 2.87 7.32 11.34
CA TYR A 83 3.43 7.38 10.00
C TYR A 83 2.65 8.35 9.10
N ARG A 84 1.32 8.34 9.18
CA ARG A 84 0.45 9.32 8.50
C ARG A 84 0.74 10.74 8.97
N ALA A 85 0.88 10.95 10.28
CA ALA A 85 1.21 12.27 10.83
C ALA A 85 2.59 12.74 10.37
N TRP A 86 3.60 11.87 10.45
CA TRP A 86 4.96 12.13 9.97
C TRP A 86 5.01 12.48 8.49
N LEU A 87 4.34 11.71 7.64
CA LEU A 87 4.33 11.96 6.19
C LEU A 87 3.66 13.30 5.88
N ARG A 88 2.54 13.60 6.54
CA ARG A 88 1.85 14.90 6.38
C ARG A 88 2.72 16.07 6.83
N ALA A 89 3.42 15.95 7.95
CA ALA A 89 4.29 17.01 8.46
C ALA A 89 5.51 17.23 7.55
N SER A 90 6.01 16.18 6.91
CA SER A 90 7.24 16.24 6.11
C SER A 90 7.02 16.66 4.65
N TYR A 91 5.85 16.36 4.07
CA TYR A 91 5.65 16.43 2.61
C TYR A 91 4.35 17.13 2.16
N ARG A 92 3.54 17.73 3.05
CA ARG A 92 2.35 18.47 2.59
C ARG A 92 2.68 19.85 1.98
N PRO A 93 1.91 20.29 0.96
CA PRO A 93 0.78 19.58 0.36
C PRO A 93 1.21 18.43 -0.57
N SER A 94 0.50 17.29 -0.50
CA SER A 94 0.72 16.17 -1.44
C SER A 94 -0.06 16.44 -2.73
N PRO A 95 0.55 16.34 -3.93
CA PRO A 95 -0.14 16.52 -5.20
C PRO A 95 -0.95 15.29 -5.64
N PHE A 96 -0.91 14.19 -4.87
CA PHE A 96 -1.49 12.91 -5.25
C PHE A 96 -2.89 12.71 -4.68
N GLU A 97 -3.80 12.19 -5.52
CA GLU A 97 -5.16 11.80 -5.14
C GLU A 97 -5.20 10.33 -4.66
N ASP A 98 -4.28 9.95 -3.77
CA ASP A 98 -4.06 8.55 -3.37
C ASP A 98 -5.34 7.89 -2.81
N GLN A 99 -6.17 8.66 -2.09
CA GLN A 99 -7.42 8.17 -1.52
C GLN A 99 -8.43 7.72 -2.59
N GLU A 100 -8.65 8.55 -3.61
CA GLU A 100 -9.61 8.25 -4.68
C GLU A 100 -9.07 7.16 -5.61
N GLN A 101 -7.76 7.12 -5.86
CA GLN A 101 -7.14 6.07 -6.66
C GLN A 101 -7.28 4.69 -6.00
N VAL A 102 -7.04 4.58 -4.69
CA VAL A 102 -7.24 3.30 -3.97
C VAL A 102 -8.72 2.91 -3.95
N LYS A 103 -9.63 3.87 -3.76
CA LYS A 103 -11.08 3.63 -3.81
C LYS A 103 -11.53 3.07 -5.17
N ALA A 104 -11.02 3.62 -6.27
CA ALA A 104 -11.32 3.13 -7.62
C ALA A 104 -10.84 1.68 -7.82
N LEU A 105 -9.67 1.32 -7.30
CA LEU A 105 -9.15 -0.05 -7.35
C LEU A 105 -10.00 -1.03 -6.53
N LEU A 106 -10.52 -0.60 -5.38
CA LEU A 106 -11.43 -1.42 -4.58
C LEU A 106 -12.74 -1.69 -5.32
N SER A 107 -13.31 -0.68 -5.99
CA SER A 107 -14.49 -0.85 -6.85
C SER A 107 -14.22 -1.82 -8.00
N LEU A 108 -13.07 -1.68 -8.67
CA LEU A 108 -12.65 -2.58 -9.75
C LEU A 108 -12.54 -4.04 -9.27
N TYR A 109 -11.93 -4.29 -8.12
CA TYR A 109 -11.81 -5.65 -7.57
C TYR A 109 -13.18 -6.27 -7.27
N ALA A 110 -14.12 -5.48 -6.73
CA ALA A 110 -15.48 -5.94 -6.44
C ALA A 110 -16.29 -6.25 -7.72
N GLU A 111 -15.96 -5.63 -8.85
CA GLU A 111 -16.55 -5.94 -10.16
C GLU A 111 -15.96 -7.22 -10.76
N GLN A 112 -14.64 -7.41 -10.65
CA GLN A 112 -13.96 -8.63 -11.11
C GLN A 112 -14.46 -9.90 -10.39
N GLY A 113 -14.71 -9.81 -9.08
CA GLY A 113 -15.28 -10.93 -8.31
C GLY A 113 -16.65 -11.37 -8.83
N ARG A 114 -17.52 -10.42 -9.18
CA ARG A 114 -18.86 -10.69 -9.70
C ARG A 114 -18.87 -11.35 -11.08
N GLN A 115 -17.82 -11.14 -11.88
CA GLN A 115 -17.69 -11.78 -13.21
C GLN A 115 -17.18 -13.22 -13.12
N ASN A 116 -16.50 -13.61 -12.03
CA ASN A 116 -16.01 -14.98 -11.86
C ASN A 116 -17.03 -15.93 -11.22
N ASP A 117 -18.09 -15.38 -10.62
CA ASP A 117 -19.21 -16.12 -10.01
C ASP A 117 -20.38 -16.35 -11.00
N GLN A 118 -20.25 -15.90 -12.26
CA GLN A 118 -21.18 -16.14 -13.38
C GLN A 118 -20.59 -17.14 -14.37
#